data_AF-A0A7C1V668-F1
#
_entry.id   AF-A0A7C1V668-F1
#
_cell.length_a   1.000
_cell.length_b   1.000
_cell.length_c   1.000
_cell.angle_alpha   90.00
_cell.angle_beta   90.00
_cell.angle_gamma   90.00
#
_symmetry.space_group_name_H-M   'P 1'
#
loop_
_entity.id
_entity.type
_entity.pdbx_description
1 polymer ?
#
loop_
_entity_poly.entity_id
_entity_poly.type
_entity_poly.pdbx_seq_one_letter_code
_entity_poly.pdbx_strand_id
1 'polypeptide(L)'
;PVALKDIISQFNLGEVEITESSDEIVQLKMKGHSSIKDLIKKGIKTTGSFCSFEAGLLAGVVEKLSDRHCFAQEIGCSLQTGENYCEFMIVFQKD
;
A
#
# COMPACT_ATOMS: atom_id res chain seq x y z
N PRO A 1 6.58 2.23 -11.74
CA PRO A 1 5.17 1.78 -11.75
C PRO A 1 4.97 0.30 -12.11
N VAL A 2 5.49 -0.17 -13.26
CA VAL A 2 5.33 -1.58 -13.71
C VAL A 2 6.09 -2.56 -12.81
N ALA A 3 7.36 -2.29 -12.52
CA ALA A 3 8.18 -3.14 -11.65
C ALA A 3 7.61 -3.31 -10.22
N LEU A 4 6.90 -2.30 -9.70
CA LEU A 4 6.24 -2.39 -8.40
C LEU A 4 5.09 -3.40 -8.41
N LYS A 5 4.27 -3.39 -9.48
CA LYS A 5 3.18 -4.35 -9.66
C LYS A 5 3.71 -5.77 -9.80
N ASP A 6 4.81 -5.95 -10.54
CA ASP A 6 5.44 -7.26 -10.74
C ASP A 6 5.97 -7.84 -9.44
N ILE A 7 6.68 -7.06 -8.62
CA ILE A 7 7.18 -7.51 -7.32
C ILE A 7 6.02 -7.88 -6.40
N ILE A 8 4.99 -7.05 -6.32
CA ILE A 8 3.84 -7.29 -5.45
C ILE A 8 3.08 -8.56 -5.84
N SER A 9 2.95 -8.81 -7.14
CA SER A 9 2.37 -10.05 -7.67
C SER A 9 3.27 -11.26 -7.41
N GLN A 10 4.58 -11.15 -7.61
CA GLN A 10 5.55 -12.25 -7.38
C GLN A 10 5.52 -12.74 -5.92
N PHE A 11 5.34 -11.83 -4.96
CA PHE A 11 5.29 -12.17 -3.54
C PHE A 11 3.85 -12.46 -3.05
N ASN A 12 2.85 -12.55 -3.94
CA ASN A 12 1.44 -12.77 -3.60
C ASN A 12 0.92 -11.83 -2.50
N LEU A 13 1.38 -10.57 -2.53
CA LEU A 13 1.04 -9.59 -1.50
C LEU A 13 -0.32 -8.95 -1.73
N GLY A 14 -0.94 -9.16 -2.89
CA GLY A 14 -2.24 -8.62 -3.27
C GLY A 14 -2.23 -8.09 -4.69
N GLU A 15 -3.31 -7.40 -5.07
CA GLU A 15 -3.40 -6.67 -6.33
C GLU A 15 -3.18 -5.19 -6.08
N VAL A 16 -2.32 -4.55 -6.88
CA VAL A 16 -2.01 -3.12 -6.75
C VAL A 16 -2.41 -2.34 -7.98
N GLU A 17 -3.14 -1.26 -7.72
CA GLU A 17 -3.61 -0.30 -8.68
C GLU A 17 -3.05 1.08 -8.31
N ILE A 18 -2.14 1.60 -9.14
CA ILE A 18 -1.57 2.94 -8.94
C ILE A 18 -2.61 3.95 -9.43
N THR A 19 -3.10 4.80 -8.55
CA THR A 19 -4.11 5.82 -8.85
C THR A 19 -3.48 7.16 -9.21
N GLU A 20 -2.35 7.49 -8.61
CA GLU A 20 -1.59 8.72 -8.89
C GLU A 20 -0.09 8.43 -8.84
N SER A 21 0.66 9.05 -9.75
CA SER A 21 2.12 8.97 -9.77
C SER A 21 2.68 10.30 -10.26
N SER A 22 3.44 10.96 -9.40
CA SER A 22 4.18 12.19 -9.69
C SER A 22 5.63 12.04 -9.19
N ASP A 23 6.44 13.09 -9.36
CA ASP A 23 7.82 13.12 -8.86
C ASP A 23 7.92 13.19 -7.33
N GLU A 24 6.81 13.52 -6.66
CA GLU A 24 6.72 13.75 -5.22
C GLU A 24 5.96 12.64 -4.51
N ILE A 25 4.90 12.12 -5.12
CA ILE A 25 4.02 11.14 -4.50
C ILE A 25 3.63 10.01 -5.46
N VAL A 26 3.40 8.83 -4.90
CA VAL A 26 2.72 7.71 -5.57
C VAL A 26 1.57 7.27 -4.70
N GLN A 27 0.35 7.39 -5.21
CA GLN A 27 -0.84 6.84 -4.55
C GLN A 27 -1.23 5.53 -5.20
N LEU A 28 -1.62 4.56 -4.37
CA LEU A 28 -2.04 3.25 -4.83
C LEU A 28 -3.13 2.65 -3.94
N LYS A 29 -3.95 1.82 -4.59
CA LYS A 29 -4.93 0.94 -3.97
C LYS A 29 -4.38 -0.47 -3.94
N MET A 30 -4.51 -1.16 -2.81
CA MET A 30 -4.11 -2.54 -2.63
C MET A 30 -5.30 -3.40 -2.21
N LYS A 31 -5.56 -4.48 -2.94
CA LYS A 31 -6.66 -5.41 -2.71
C LYS A 31 -6.12 -6.77 -2.29
N GLY A 32 -6.88 -7.47 -1.43
CA GLY A 32 -6.60 -8.87 -1.09
C GLY A 32 -5.28 -9.12 -0.37
N HIS A 33 -4.68 -8.09 0.25
CA HIS A 33 -3.40 -8.22 0.93
C HIS A 33 -3.53 -8.92 2.29
N SER A 34 -2.40 -9.47 2.74
CA SER A 34 -2.34 -10.42 3.87
C SER A 34 -2.94 -9.88 5.16
N SER A 35 -2.79 -8.59 5.46
CA SER A 35 -3.35 -8.00 6.69
C SER A 35 -4.88 -8.01 6.74
N ILE A 36 -5.59 -7.89 5.60
CA ILE A 36 -7.05 -7.66 5.59
C ILE A 36 -7.86 -8.84 5.05
N LYS A 37 -7.27 -9.72 4.23
CA LYS A 37 -7.99 -10.74 3.46
C LYS A 37 -8.88 -11.66 4.31
N ASP A 38 -8.44 -11.99 5.52
CA ASP A 38 -9.14 -12.88 6.44
C ASP A 38 -9.95 -12.12 7.51
N LEU A 39 -9.72 -10.81 7.65
CA LEU A 39 -10.36 -9.95 8.66
C LEU A 39 -11.62 -9.26 8.13
N ILE A 40 -11.63 -8.88 6.85
CA ILE A 40 -12.84 -8.32 6.19
C ILE A 40 -14.01 -9.31 6.29
N LYS A 41 -13.74 -10.60 6.04
CA LYS A 41 -14.76 -11.66 6.10
C LYS A 41 -15.31 -11.88 7.52
N LYS A 42 -14.57 -11.43 8.55
CA LYS A 42 -14.96 -11.53 9.95
C LYS A 42 -15.68 -10.27 10.45
N GLY A 43 -15.86 -9.25 9.61
CA GLY A 43 -16.54 -8.01 9.98
C GLY A 43 -15.82 -7.19 11.05
N ILE A 44 -14.52 -7.40 11.23
CA ILE A 44 -13.73 -6.69 12.23
C ILE A 44 -13.52 -5.24 11.75
N LYS A 45 -13.83 -4.29 12.62
CA LYS A 45 -13.60 -2.86 12.40
C LYS A 45 -12.46 -2.38 13.28
N THR A 46 -11.61 -1.53 12.73
CA THR A 46 -10.48 -0.95 13.47
C THR A 46 -10.62 0.57 13.50
N THR A 47 -9.97 1.22 14.47
CA THR A 47 -9.86 2.67 14.54
C THR A 47 -8.38 3.03 14.58
N GLY A 48 -7.78 3.31 13.42
CA GLY A 48 -6.37 3.67 13.26
C GLY A 48 -5.74 3.02 12.02
N SER A 49 -4.46 3.28 11.76
CA SER A 49 -3.72 2.55 10.73
C SER A 49 -3.57 1.09 11.13
N PHE A 50 -3.86 0.19 10.19
CA PHE A 50 -3.82 -1.25 10.41
C PHE A 50 -2.80 -1.93 9.51
N CYS A 51 -2.62 -1.41 8.29
CA CYS A 51 -1.79 -2.01 7.25
C CYS A 51 -0.38 -1.43 7.27
N SER A 52 0.18 -1.20 8.46
CA SER A 52 1.53 -0.64 8.65
C SER A 52 2.61 -1.54 8.07
N PHE A 53 2.38 -2.85 8.03
CA PHE A 53 3.30 -3.81 7.41
C PHE A 53 3.38 -3.58 5.89
N GLU A 54 2.24 -3.49 5.22
CA GLU A 54 2.18 -3.21 3.78
C GLU A 54 2.76 -1.84 3.45
N ALA A 55 2.50 -0.82 4.27
CA ALA A 55 3.12 0.49 4.10
C ALA A 55 4.66 0.39 4.15
N GLY A 56 5.23 -0.23 5.19
CA GLY A 56 6.68 -0.38 5.30
C GLY A 56 7.30 -1.17 4.14
N LEU A 57 6.62 -2.22 3.70
CA LEU A 57 7.05 -3.04 2.57
C LEU A 57 7.03 -2.24 1.24
N LEU A 58 5.96 -1.48 1.00
CA LEU A 58 5.84 -0.61 -0.17
C LEU A 58 6.93 0.45 -0.20
N ALA A 59 7.21 1.09 0.94
CA ALA A 59 8.29 2.06 1.06
C ALA A 59 9.64 1.43 0.71
N GLY A 60 9.99 0.27 1.30
CA GLY A 60 11.26 -0.39 1.04
C GLY A 60 11.43 -0.86 -0.41
N VAL A 61 10.37 -1.37 -1.05
CA VAL A 61 10.40 -1.75 -2.47
C VAL A 61 10.57 -0.52 -3.35
N VAL A 62 9.81 0.55 -3.11
CA VAL A 62 9.89 1.75 -3.93
C VAL A 62 11.23 2.45 -3.77
N GLU A 63 11.74 2.58 -2.54
CA GLU A 63 13.07 3.12 -2.26
C GLU A 63 14.16 2.33 -3.01
N LYS A 64 14.08 0.99 -3.01
CA LYS A 64 15.04 0.15 -3.74
C LYS A 64 14.95 0.31 -5.26
N LEU A 65 13.76 0.59 -5.80
CA LEU A 65 13.52 0.76 -7.23
C LEU A 65 13.86 2.17 -7.73
N SER A 66 13.67 3.20 -6.89
CA SER A 66 13.87 4.60 -7.26
C SER A 66 15.25 5.14 -6.87
N ASP A 67 15.96 4.46 -5.95
CA ASP A 67 17.16 4.95 -5.28
C ASP A 67 16.93 6.30 -4.57
N ARG A 68 15.68 6.56 -4.16
CA ARG A 68 15.24 7.77 -3.46
C ARG A 68 14.59 7.39 -2.14
N HIS A 69 14.99 8.03 -1.05
CA HIS A 69 14.33 7.87 0.24
C HIS A 69 12.86 8.24 0.15
N CYS A 70 12.00 7.35 0.64
CA CYS A 70 10.57 7.56 0.67
C CYS A 70 9.96 6.94 1.92
N PHE A 71 8.79 7.42 2.29
CA PHE A 71 7.97 6.78 3.32
C PHE A 71 6.59 6.52 2.76
N ALA A 72 5.94 5.47 3.25
CA ALA A 72 4.57 5.14 2.88
C ALA A 72 3.64 5.33 4.08
N GLN A 73 2.45 5.83 3.81
CA GLN A 73 1.40 6.03 4.77
C GLN A 73 0.11 5.39 4.26
N GLU A 74 -0.58 4.66 5.13
CA GLU A 74 -1.94 4.22 4.89
C GLU A 74 -2.88 5.44 5.02
N ILE A 75 -3.58 5.78 3.94
CA ILE A 75 -4.55 6.88 3.91
C ILE A 75 -5.99 6.39 4.09
N GLY A 76 -6.25 5.11 3.81
CA GLY A 76 -7.56 4.49 4.02
C GLY A 76 -7.46 2.98 4.19
N CYS A 77 -8.10 2.43 5.22
CA CYS A 77 -8.17 0.99 5.45
C CYS A 77 -9.53 0.41 5.06
N SER A 78 -9.55 -0.73 4.38
CA SER A 78 -10.76 -1.54 4.13
C SER A 78 -11.54 -1.84 5.42
N LEU A 79 -10.85 -2.10 6.53
CA LEU A 79 -11.49 -2.39 7.83
C LEU A 79 -12.15 -1.16 8.47
N GLN A 80 -11.88 0.04 7.95
CA GLN A 80 -12.47 1.30 8.39
C GLN A 80 -13.57 1.77 7.44
N THR A 81 -13.27 1.77 6.14
CA THR A 81 -14.15 2.30 5.10
C THR A 81 -15.22 1.31 4.68
N GLY A 82 -14.98 0.01 4.87
CA GLY A 82 -15.82 -1.07 4.32
C GLY A 82 -15.57 -1.35 2.85
N GLU A 83 -14.58 -0.68 2.23
CA GLU A 83 -14.16 -0.93 0.86
C GLU A 83 -13.36 -2.24 0.75
N ASN A 84 -13.29 -2.80 -0.46
CA ASN A 84 -12.51 -4.02 -0.72
C ASN A 84 -11.02 -3.77 -0.97
N TYR A 85 -10.53 -2.58 -0.64
CA TYR A 85 -9.15 -2.14 -0.84
C TYR A 85 -8.68 -1.26 0.32
N CYS A 86 -7.36 -1.22 0.51
CA CYS A 86 -6.70 -0.20 1.30
C CYS A 86 -5.98 0.78 0.37
N GLU A 87 -5.91 2.04 0.78
CA GLU A 87 -5.25 3.12 0.06
C GLU A 87 -3.95 3.49 0.77
N PHE A 88 -2.89 3.61 -0.01
CA PHE A 88 -1.56 3.97 0.45
C PHE A 88 -1.02 5.14 -0.37
N MET A 89 -0.29 6.00 0.30
CA MET A 89 0.45 7.09 -0.31
C MET A 89 1.93 6.94 0.03
N ILE A 90 2.77 6.94 -0.98
CA ILE A 90 4.22 6.93 -0.87
C ILE A 90 4.71 8.32 -1.20
N VAL A 91 5.48 8.93 -0.30
CA VAL A 91 6.01 10.28 -0.44
C VAL A 91 7.53 10.21 -0.53
N PHE A 92 8.09 10.77 -1.59
CA PHE A 92 9.54 10.88 -1.73
C PHE A 92 10.03 12.08 -0.91
N GLN A 93 11.03 11.88 -0.06
CA GLN A 93 11.70 13.01 0.57
C GLN A 93 12.47 13.79 -0.50
N LYS A 94 12.32 15.11 -0.48
CA LYS A 94 13.23 16.02 -1.16
C LYS A 94 14.33 16.33 -0.17
N ASP A 95 15.57 16.00 -0.51
CA ASP A 95 16.76 16.60 0.12
C ASP A 95 16.70 18.14 0.00
#